data_AF-A0A354UUN6-F1
#
_entry.id   AF-A0A354UUN6-F1
#
_cell.length_a   1.000
_cell.length_b   1.000
_cell.length_c   1.000
_cell.angle_alpha   90.00
_cell.angle_beta   90.00
_cell.angle_gamma   90.00
#
_symmetry.space_group_name_H-M   'P 1'
#
loop_
_entity.id
_entity.type
_entity.pdbx_description
1 polymer ?
#
loop_
_entity_poly.entity_id
_entity_poly.type
_entity_poly.pdbx_seq_one_letter_code
_entity_poly.pdbx_strand_id
1 'polypeptide(L)'
;MNTSPVRPGTELATQYHAALTPGFSFFSDTCRDLLRGSIFDSRAPGFVSGSICDKNALDDCFRGLPYWAAQPEQSVNYVSCHDNNTLFDRLTLISPDAPRERLIRQNRLAAAFVFLSQGVPFLQAGEEILRTKPRGHGKFDDNSYRSPDRVNAIRWDTLEIPEYQQTLAYYRGLIAFRKAHAGLRQTSREGVLSSVFPVETGSPKAVCYRVEDRYHSILAIFNADDDSLTLNLPEGIWDVNIHGKTAGTAPLFPAQGQITVLPCSATVLTRKKPVDVVAALIWEKDRFLICQRPAHKARGLLWEFVGGKVEPGETPEQALARECAEELAIQVEVGSPFFQEYHDYPDMRIRLTLFHCAIASGVPQLLEHKALRWIRPEEIPNFAFCPADVNVLARICQEYGSRPPLM
;
A
#
# COMPACT_ATOMS: atom_id res chain seq x y z
N MET A 1 26.50 26.09 -17.29
CA MET A 1 25.68 27.07 -18.03
C MET A 1 24.87 27.84 -17.00
N ASN A 2 24.80 29.17 -17.10
CA ASN A 2 23.91 29.96 -16.25
C ASN A 2 22.64 30.22 -17.06
N THR A 3 21.52 29.59 -16.68
CA THR A 3 20.22 29.81 -17.34
C THR A 3 19.54 30.98 -16.64
N SER A 4 19.19 32.03 -17.39
CA SER A 4 18.49 33.21 -16.86
C SER A 4 17.17 33.43 -17.60
N PRO A 5 16.10 33.89 -16.93
CA PRO A 5 14.85 34.26 -17.58
C PRO A 5 15.07 35.35 -18.64
N VAL A 6 14.46 35.19 -19.82
CA VAL A 6 14.50 36.19 -20.89
C VAL A 6 13.42 37.27 -20.69
N ARG A 7 12.37 36.97 -19.92
CA ARG A 7 11.26 37.90 -19.62
C ARG A 7 11.42 38.51 -18.22
N PRO A 8 11.37 39.85 -18.06
CA PRO A 8 11.41 40.50 -16.75
C PRO A 8 10.28 40.03 -15.83
N GLY A 9 10.57 39.92 -14.53
CA GLY A 9 9.59 39.51 -13.51
C GLY A 9 9.09 38.06 -13.65
N THR A 10 9.80 37.22 -14.39
CA THR A 10 9.47 35.80 -14.58
C THR A 10 10.51 34.92 -13.91
N GLU A 11 10.05 33.91 -13.18
CA GLU A 11 10.91 32.88 -12.57
C GLU A 11 10.97 31.65 -13.48
N LEU A 12 12.10 30.93 -13.46
CA LEU A 12 12.21 29.66 -14.18
C LEU A 12 11.38 28.59 -13.46
N ALA A 13 10.62 27.80 -14.23
CA ALA A 13 9.91 26.62 -13.73
C ALA A 13 10.91 25.49 -13.42
N THR A 14 11.63 25.61 -12.31
CA THR A 14 12.59 24.63 -11.79
C THR A 14 12.01 23.94 -10.55
N GLN A 15 12.67 22.86 -10.10
CA GLN A 15 12.33 22.20 -8.83
C GLN A 15 12.23 23.20 -7.66
N TYR A 16 13.15 24.18 -7.58
CA TYR A 16 13.15 25.21 -6.52
C TYR A 16 11.86 26.04 -6.45
N HIS A 17 11.13 26.16 -7.56
CA HIS A 17 9.86 26.89 -7.66
C HIS A 17 8.65 25.95 -7.81
N ALA A 18 8.77 24.66 -7.48
CA ALA A 18 7.67 23.71 -7.60
C ALA A 18 6.42 24.16 -6.83
N ALA A 19 6.57 24.79 -5.67
CA ALA A 19 5.45 25.35 -4.90
C ALA A 19 4.62 26.40 -5.67
N LEU A 20 5.20 27.08 -6.66
CA LEU A 20 4.54 28.09 -7.49
C LEU A 20 3.87 27.49 -8.74
N THR A 21 4.03 26.19 -8.97
CA THR A 21 3.52 25.48 -10.16
C THR A 21 2.67 24.26 -9.77
N PRO A 22 1.54 24.46 -9.07
CA PRO A 22 0.63 23.36 -8.75
C PRO A 22 0.17 22.64 -10.03
N GLY A 23 0.09 21.31 -9.98
CA GLY A 23 -0.25 20.47 -11.14
C GLY A 23 0.91 20.16 -12.10
N PHE A 24 2.11 20.70 -11.87
CA PHE A 24 3.33 20.33 -12.61
C PHE A 24 4.18 19.36 -11.80
N SER A 25 4.75 18.37 -12.49
CA SER A 25 5.70 17.40 -11.93
C SER A 25 7.09 17.56 -12.52
N PHE A 26 8.10 17.22 -11.73
CA PHE A 26 9.51 17.37 -12.05
C PHE A 26 10.23 16.03 -11.85
N PHE A 27 11.16 15.69 -12.76
CA PHE A 27 12.06 14.55 -12.58
C PHE A 27 12.89 14.74 -11.32
N SER A 28 12.84 13.78 -10.39
CA SER A 28 13.54 13.83 -9.12
C SER A 28 14.98 13.34 -9.26
N ASP A 29 15.86 14.27 -9.64
CA ASP A 29 17.31 14.01 -9.69
C ASP A 29 17.87 13.60 -8.33
N THR A 30 17.30 14.11 -7.24
CA THR A 30 17.62 13.70 -5.86
C THR A 30 17.40 12.20 -5.67
N CYS A 31 16.22 11.69 -6.05
CA CYS A 31 15.90 10.27 -5.93
C CYS A 31 16.80 9.42 -6.85
N ARG A 32 16.99 9.85 -8.10
CA ARG A 32 17.89 9.19 -9.04
C ARG A 32 19.29 9.04 -8.43
N ASP A 33 19.94 10.15 -8.09
CA ASP A 33 21.35 10.15 -7.70
C ASP A 33 21.60 9.44 -6.37
N LEU A 34 20.66 9.54 -5.41
CA LEU A 34 20.74 8.79 -4.16
C LEU A 34 20.69 7.28 -4.41
N LEU A 35 19.81 6.81 -5.29
CA LEU A 35 19.65 5.38 -5.53
C LEU A 35 20.78 4.80 -6.37
N ARG A 36 21.05 5.36 -7.55
CA ARG A 36 22.01 4.77 -8.53
C ARG A 36 23.40 5.40 -8.56
N GLY A 37 23.60 6.49 -7.82
CA GLY A 37 24.83 7.27 -7.80
C GLY A 37 24.83 8.41 -8.82
N SER A 38 25.66 9.42 -8.54
CA SER A 38 25.76 10.68 -9.29
C SER A 38 26.04 10.47 -10.78
N ILE A 39 25.36 11.23 -11.65
CA ILE A 39 25.64 11.25 -13.08
C ILE A 39 26.98 11.93 -13.44
N PHE A 40 27.54 12.75 -12.54
CA PHE A 40 28.78 13.50 -12.78
C PHE A 40 30.05 12.67 -12.54
N ASP A 41 29.93 11.57 -11.81
CA ASP A 41 30.97 10.57 -11.65
C ASP A 41 30.43 9.22 -12.09
N SER A 42 30.92 8.71 -13.22
CA SER A 42 30.50 7.43 -13.83
C SER A 42 30.61 6.21 -12.89
N ARG A 43 31.42 6.30 -11.81
CA ARG A 43 31.71 5.19 -10.89
C ARG A 43 31.20 5.41 -9.47
N ALA A 44 30.70 6.59 -9.14
CA ALA A 44 30.17 6.86 -7.80
C ALA A 44 28.98 5.92 -7.48
N PRO A 45 29.06 5.09 -6.43
CA PRO A 45 27.98 4.18 -6.07
C PRO A 45 26.84 4.93 -5.38
N GLY A 46 25.59 4.56 -5.68
CA GLY A 46 24.40 4.98 -4.91
C GLY A 46 23.97 3.94 -3.88
N PHE A 47 22.86 4.21 -3.18
CA PHE A 47 22.27 3.33 -2.18
C PHE A 47 22.15 1.90 -2.68
N VAL A 48 21.59 1.66 -3.87
CA VAL A 48 21.38 0.29 -4.36
C VAL A 48 22.67 -0.45 -4.71
N SER A 49 23.79 0.26 -4.77
CA SER A 49 25.13 -0.31 -4.94
C SER A 49 25.87 -0.54 -3.62
N GLY A 50 25.19 -0.36 -2.49
CA GLY A 50 25.73 -0.59 -1.14
C GLY A 50 26.38 0.64 -0.49
N SER A 51 26.23 1.83 -1.09
CA SER A 51 26.68 3.07 -0.46
C SER A 51 25.85 3.40 0.78
N ILE A 52 26.54 3.90 1.81
CA ILE A 52 25.88 4.57 2.92
C ILE A 52 25.48 5.97 2.41
N CYS A 53 24.17 6.22 2.33
CA CYS A 53 23.60 7.48 1.88
C CYS A 53 22.98 8.25 3.05
N ASP A 54 22.65 9.53 2.82
CA ASP A 54 21.86 10.30 3.77
C ASP A 54 20.46 9.68 3.93
N LYS A 55 20.17 9.17 5.13
CA LYS A 55 18.89 8.53 5.46
C LYS A 55 17.73 9.50 5.36
N ASN A 56 17.88 10.75 5.78
CA ASN A 56 16.80 11.73 5.70
C ASN A 56 16.44 12.01 4.24
N ALA A 57 17.46 12.07 3.37
CA ALA A 57 17.22 12.27 1.95
C ALA A 57 16.55 11.06 1.28
N LEU A 58 16.89 9.83 1.69
CA LEU A 58 16.18 8.61 1.28
C LEU A 58 14.73 8.62 1.78
N ASP A 59 14.49 9.03 3.02
CA ASP A 59 13.15 9.11 3.60
C ASP A 59 12.27 10.13 2.87
N ASP A 60 12.83 11.29 2.55
CA ASP A 60 12.15 12.33 1.76
C ASP A 60 11.85 11.83 0.34
N CYS A 61 12.77 11.09 -0.29
CA CYS A 61 12.55 10.47 -1.59
C CYS A 61 11.44 9.40 -1.53
N PHE A 62 11.45 8.54 -0.50
CA PHE A 62 10.42 7.53 -0.31
C PHE A 62 9.05 8.17 -0.05
N ARG A 63 9.01 9.28 0.69
CA ARG A 63 7.82 10.10 0.91
C ARG A 63 7.39 10.91 -0.31
N GLY A 64 8.18 10.94 -1.39
CA GLY A 64 7.91 11.81 -2.54
C GLY A 64 7.94 13.29 -2.18
N LEU A 65 8.56 13.65 -1.06
CA LEU A 65 8.65 15.01 -0.51
C LEU A 65 10.12 15.43 -0.37
N PRO A 66 10.95 15.35 -1.42
CA PRO A 66 12.26 16.00 -1.39
C PRO A 66 12.08 17.49 -1.04
N TYR A 67 13.14 18.13 -0.52
CA TYR A 67 13.09 19.50 0.02
C TYR A 67 12.41 20.55 -0.88
N TRP A 68 12.38 20.31 -2.19
CA TRP A 68 11.79 21.20 -3.20
C TRP A 68 10.32 20.89 -3.53
N ALA A 69 9.81 19.69 -3.26
CA ALA A 69 8.45 19.29 -3.65
C ALA A 69 7.42 19.76 -2.60
N ALA A 70 6.42 20.53 -3.02
CA ALA A 70 5.33 20.92 -2.13
C ALA A 70 4.35 19.76 -1.92
N GLN A 71 4.03 19.03 -2.99
CA GLN A 71 3.13 17.87 -2.99
C GLN A 71 3.82 16.63 -3.58
N PRO A 72 3.44 15.40 -3.16
CA PRO A 72 4.10 14.18 -3.61
C PRO A 72 4.02 13.96 -5.12
N GLU A 73 2.91 14.37 -5.75
CA GLU A 73 2.71 14.29 -7.20
C GLU A 73 3.71 15.11 -8.02
N GLN A 74 4.39 16.07 -7.40
CA GLN A 74 5.41 16.86 -8.08
C GLN A 74 6.73 16.10 -8.25
N SER A 75 6.93 15.00 -7.52
CA SER A 75 8.13 14.16 -7.60
C SER A 75 7.93 13.00 -8.57
N VAL A 76 8.52 13.11 -9.76
CA VAL A 76 8.66 11.98 -10.69
C VAL A 76 9.90 11.18 -10.27
N ASN A 77 9.67 10.08 -9.57
CA ASN A 77 10.70 9.22 -9.02
C ASN A 77 11.19 8.25 -10.08
N TYR A 78 12.49 8.23 -10.31
CA TYR A 78 13.10 7.41 -11.35
C TYR A 78 14.55 7.10 -11.04
N VAL A 79 15.05 6.04 -11.67
CA VAL A 79 16.48 5.70 -11.66
C VAL A 79 17.06 5.63 -13.06
N SER A 80 16.24 5.52 -14.11
CA SER A 80 16.74 5.56 -15.48
C SER A 80 15.77 6.29 -16.39
N CYS A 81 16.30 6.96 -17.40
CA CYS A 81 15.55 7.58 -18.48
C CYS A 81 16.31 7.39 -19.80
N HIS A 82 15.86 8.03 -20.88
CA HIS A 82 16.53 7.90 -22.18
C HIS A 82 17.93 8.54 -22.19
N ASP A 83 18.15 9.58 -21.38
CA ASP A 83 19.45 10.20 -21.18
C ASP A 83 20.35 9.38 -20.25
N ASN A 84 21.66 9.61 -20.34
CA ASN A 84 22.69 8.93 -19.56
C ASN A 84 22.72 7.40 -19.79
N ASN A 85 23.57 6.70 -19.03
CA ASN A 85 23.59 5.25 -19.04
C ASN A 85 22.25 4.70 -18.55
N THR A 86 21.86 3.53 -19.06
CA THR A 86 20.77 2.75 -18.46
C THR A 86 21.14 2.38 -17.02
N LEU A 87 20.16 2.00 -16.19
CA LEU A 87 20.44 1.50 -14.85
C LEU A 87 21.40 0.30 -14.86
N PHE A 88 21.19 -0.67 -15.75
CA PHE A 88 22.01 -1.88 -15.79
C PHE A 88 23.45 -1.61 -16.25
N ASP A 89 23.63 -0.75 -17.26
CA ASP A 89 24.95 -0.27 -17.68
C ASP A 89 25.67 0.44 -16.53
N ARG A 90 24.94 1.28 -15.79
CA ARG A 90 25.49 2.03 -14.65
C ARG A 90 25.95 1.11 -13.53
N LEU A 91 25.14 0.13 -13.14
CA LEU A 91 25.52 -0.86 -12.11
C LEU A 91 26.76 -1.65 -12.54
N THR A 92 26.85 -2.01 -13.83
CA THR A 92 28.01 -2.68 -14.42
C THR A 92 29.27 -1.80 -14.36
N LEU A 93 29.16 -0.49 -14.62
CA LEU A 93 30.28 0.44 -14.55
C LEU A 93 30.79 0.68 -13.12
N ILE A 94 29.90 0.69 -12.14
CA ILE A 94 30.25 0.84 -10.72
C ILE A 94 30.96 -0.41 -10.20
N SER A 95 30.52 -1.60 -10.61
CA SER A 95 31.05 -2.88 -10.14
C SER A 95 31.33 -3.84 -11.31
N PRO A 96 32.40 -3.62 -12.09
CA PRO A 96 32.67 -4.39 -13.30
C PRO A 96 32.94 -5.88 -13.04
N ASP A 97 33.46 -6.21 -11.86
CA ASP A 97 33.78 -7.58 -11.44
C ASP A 97 32.64 -8.26 -10.65
N ALA A 98 31.53 -7.55 -10.40
CA ALA A 98 30.42 -8.13 -9.66
C ALA A 98 29.73 -9.24 -10.44
N PRO A 99 29.31 -10.33 -9.78
CA PRO A 99 28.49 -11.35 -10.41
C PRO A 99 27.22 -10.73 -11.01
N ARG A 100 26.88 -11.14 -12.23
CA ARG A 100 25.70 -10.64 -12.93
C ARG A 100 24.41 -10.72 -12.11
N GLU A 101 24.21 -11.81 -11.38
CA GLU A 101 23.07 -12.00 -10.48
C GLU A 101 22.98 -10.90 -9.40
N ARG A 102 24.12 -10.41 -8.88
CA ARG A 102 24.15 -9.27 -7.95
C ARG A 102 23.63 -8.00 -8.64
N LEU A 103 24.09 -7.71 -9.85
CA LEU A 103 23.63 -6.53 -10.61
C LEU A 103 22.12 -6.59 -10.91
N ILE A 104 21.59 -7.80 -11.18
CA ILE A 104 20.15 -8.03 -11.37
C ILE A 104 19.37 -7.74 -10.08
N ARG A 105 19.89 -8.18 -8.91
CA ARG A 105 19.29 -7.87 -7.61
C ARG A 105 19.26 -6.38 -7.34
N GLN A 106 20.35 -5.67 -7.61
CA GLN A 106 20.44 -4.21 -7.46
C GLN A 106 19.45 -3.46 -8.38
N ASN A 107 19.28 -3.93 -9.62
CA ASN A 107 18.27 -3.40 -10.54
C ASN A 107 16.85 -3.57 -9.96
N ARG A 108 16.51 -4.77 -9.48
CA ARG A 108 15.20 -5.03 -8.83
C ARG A 108 15.01 -4.23 -7.54
N LEU A 109 16.07 -4.05 -6.74
CA LEU A 109 16.04 -3.22 -5.52
C LEU A 109 15.71 -1.76 -5.86
N ALA A 110 16.34 -1.20 -6.90
CA ALA A 110 16.05 0.14 -7.37
C ALA A 110 14.58 0.28 -7.83
N ALA A 111 14.10 -0.70 -8.61
CA ALA A 111 12.72 -0.77 -9.04
C ALA A 111 11.75 -0.80 -7.86
N ALA A 112 12.02 -1.67 -6.88
CA ALA A 112 11.20 -1.79 -5.69
C ALA A 112 11.11 -0.45 -4.95
N PHE A 113 12.24 0.24 -4.75
CA PHE A 113 12.23 1.54 -4.09
C PHE A 113 11.35 2.54 -4.85
N VAL A 114 11.54 2.68 -6.17
CA VAL A 114 10.78 3.62 -7.01
C VAL A 114 9.28 3.32 -6.98
N PHE A 115 8.88 2.05 -7.17
CA PHE A 115 7.46 1.67 -7.26
C PHE A 115 6.73 1.64 -5.92
N LEU A 116 7.46 1.55 -4.81
CA LEU A 116 6.87 1.54 -3.46
C LEU A 116 6.93 2.92 -2.80
N SER A 117 7.73 3.86 -3.31
CA SER A 117 7.74 5.25 -2.85
C SER A 117 6.44 5.99 -3.21
N GLN A 118 6.11 7.03 -2.45
CA GLN A 118 5.07 7.99 -2.83
C GLN A 118 5.49 8.79 -4.07
N GLY A 119 4.56 9.57 -4.64
CA GLY A 119 4.78 10.33 -5.87
C GLY A 119 4.59 9.51 -7.13
N VAL A 120 5.20 9.95 -8.23
CA VAL A 120 4.96 9.41 -9.58
C VAL A 120 6.12 8.51 -9.99
N PRO A 121 5.96 7.17 -9.97
CA PRO A 121 7.02 6.27 -10.44
C PRO A 121 7.16 6.37 -11.96
N PHE A 122 8.40 6.46 -12.43
CA PHE A 122 8.77 6.45 -13.85
C PHE A 122 9.81 5.37 -14.10
N LEU A 123 9.69 4.67 -15.23
CA LEU A 123 10.65 3.66 -15.68
C LEU A 123 11.06 3.93 -17.13
N GLN A 124 12.33 3.72 -17.45
CA GLN A 124 12.79 3.71 -18.84
C GLN A 124 12.35 2.41 -19.52
N ALA A 125 11.72 2.48 -20.70
CA ALA A 125 11.39 1.28 -21.46
C ALA A 125 12.60 0.34 -21.63
N GLY A 126 12.44 -0.92 -21.21
CA GLY A 126 13.47 -1.94 -21.22
C GLY A 126 14.26 -2.07 -19.90
N GLU A 127 14.09 -1.16 -18.94
CA GLU A 127 14.71 -1.30 -17.61
C GLU A 127 14.28 -2.61 -16.93
N GLU A 128 13.02 -2.99 -17.10
CA GLU A 128 12.38 -4.22 -16.64
C GLU A 128 12.91 -5.50 -17.30
N ILE A 129 13.68 -5.37 -18.37
CA ILE A 129 14.41 -6.43 -19.06
C ILE A 129 15.90 -6.07 -19.18
N LEU A 130 16.45 -5.42 -18.14
CA LEU A 130 17.89 -5.19 -17.98
C LEU A 130 18.54 -4.53 -19.22
N ARG A 131 17.85 -3.54 -19.82
CA ARG A 131 18.31 -2.84 -21.04
C ARG A 131 19.73 -2.34 -20.90
N THR A 132 20.50 -2.49 -21.97
CA THR A 132 21.87 -1.99 -22.11
C THR A 132 22.03 -1.18 -23.40
N LYS A 133 23.01 -0.27 -23.43
CA LYS A 133 23.39 0.52 -24.60
C LYS A 133 24.88 0.34 -24.93
N PRO A 134 25.30 -0.80 -25.48
CA PRO A 134 26.72 -1.10 -25.68
C PRO A 134 27.36 -0.27 -26.81
N ARG A 135 28.57 0.26 -26.58
CA ARG A 135 29.40 0.96 -27.59
C ARG A 135 30.62 0.16 -28.06
N GLY A 136 30.79 -1.08 -27.57
CA GLY A 136 31.93 -1.97 -27.85
C GLY A 136 33.01 -1.91 -26.77
N HIS A 137 33.87 -2.94 -26.71
CA HIS A 137 34.99 -3.04 -25.74
C HIS A 137 34.60 -2.82 -24.27
N GLY A 138 33.43 -3.35 -23.86
CA GLY A 138 32.93 -3.21 -22.48
C GLY A 138 32.47 -1.79 -22.11
N LYS A 139 32.32 -0.87 -23.07
CA LYS A 139 31.83 0.49 -22.85
C LYS A 139 30.35 0.61 -23.19
N PHE A 140 29.70 1.56 -22.53
CA PHE A 140 28.29 1.89 -22.74
C PHE A 140 28.13 3.33 -23.25
N ASP A 141 27.04 3.57 -23.97
CA ASP A 141 26.70 4.88 -24.52
C ASP A 141 25.73 5.61 -23.58
N ASP A 142 26.23 6.66 -22.94
CA ASP A 142 25.48 7.52 -22.03
C ASP A 142 24.77 8.68 -22.76
N ASN A 143 25.01 8.89 -24.05
CA ASN A 143 24.34 9.93 -24.82
C ASN A 143 24.01 9.44 -26.23
N SER A 144 23.04 8.52 -26.27
CA SER A 144 22.72 7.73 -27.45
C SER A 144 21.80 8.43 -28.46
N TYR A 145 21.65 9.77 -28.42
CA TYR A 145 20.69 10.53 -29.23
C TYR A 145 20.79 10.32 -30.75
N ARG A 146 22.01 10.02 -31.24
CA ARG A 146 22.31 9.76 -32.66
C ARG A 146 22.94 8.39 -32.90
N SER A 147 22.89 7.52 -31.90
CA SER A 147 23.49 6.19 -31.97
C SER A 147 22.59 5.23 -32.77
N PRO A 148 23.18 4.24 -33.46
CA PRO A 148 22.42 3.34 -34.33
C PRO A 148 21.48 2.42 -33.54
N ASP A 149 20.57 1.72 -34.24
CA ASP A 149 19.62 0.77 -33.64
C ASP A 149 20.29 -0.33 -32.81
N ARG A 150 21.50 -0.76 -33.24
CA ARG A 150 22.34 -1.69 -32.47
C ARG A 150 22.75 -1.17 -31.08
N VAL A 151 22.53 0.10 -30.76
CA VAL A 151 22.69 0.70 -29.43
C VAL A 151 21.31 0.96 -28.81
N ASN A 152 20.38 1.53 -29.57
CA ASN A 152 19.13 2.08 -29.02
C ASN A 152 17.95 1.11 -28.95
N ALA A 153 17.87 0.08 -29.80
CA ALA A 153 16.68 -0.76 -29.89
C ALA A 153 16.40 -1.56 -28.60
N ILE A 154 15.12 -1.85 -28.34
CA ILE A 154 14.74 -2.80 -27.28
C ILE A 154 15.08 -4.22 -27.75
N ARG A 155 15.76 -5.00 -26.90
CA ARG A 155 16.16 -6.37 -27.19
C ARG A 155 15.11 -7.37 -26.72
N TRP A 156 14.15 -7.66 -27.58
CA TRP A 156 13.03 -8.55 -27.27
C TRP A 156 13.44 -10.02 -27.14
N ASP A 157 14.48 -10.42 -27.87
CA ASP A 157 15.11 -11.74 -27.81
C ASP A 157 15.66 -12.08 -26.42
N THR A 158 16.01 -11.08 -25.60
CA THR A 158 16.43 -11.33 -24.21
C THR A 158 15.36 -11.99 -23.36
N LEU A 159 14.08 -11.89 -23.73
CA LEU A 159 12.98 -12.57 -23.06
C LEU A 159 12.98 -14.10 -23.24
N GLU A 160 13.82 -14.65 -24.10
CA GLU A 160 14.07 -16.10 -24.14
C GLU A 160 14.90 -16.58 -22.94
N ILE A 161 15.56 -15.64 -22.23
CA ILE A 161 16.46 -15.93 -21.11
C ILE A 161 15.67 -15.82 -19.79
N PRO A 162 15.68 -16.86 -18.91
CA PRO A 162 14.86 -16.88 -17.69
C PRO A 162 15.06 -15.70 -16.72
N GLU A 163 16.29 -15.18 -16.60
CA GLU A 163 16.57 -14.07 -15.67
C GLU A 163 15.87 -12.75 -16.09
N TYR A 164 15.71 -12.52 -17.39
CA TYR A 164 15.01 -11.36 -17.94
C TYR A 164 13.50 -11.50 -17.74
N GLN A 165 12.94 -12.70 -17.97
CA GLN A 165 11.54 -12.99 -17.67
C GLN A 165 11.24 -12.79 -16.17
N GLN A 166 12.14 -13.23 -15.30
CA GLN A 166 12.00 -13.06 -13.85
C GLN A 166 12.03 -11.58 -13.45
N THR A 167 12.91 -10.75 -14.04
CA THR A 167 12.92 -9.30 -13.77
C THR A 167 11.65 -8.62 -14.29
N LEU A 168 11.20 -8.97 -15.50
CA LEU A 168 9.94 -8.45 -16.04
C LEU A 168 8.75 -8.81 -15.14
N ALA A 169 8.68 -10.06 -14.68
CA ALA A 169 7.65 -10.52 -13.75
C ALA A 169 7.72 -9.76 -12.41
N TYR A 170 8.93 -9.48 -11.91
CA TYR A 170 9.12 -8.68 -10.69
C TYR A 170 8.58 -7.25 -10.85
N TYR A 171 8.94 -6.55 -11.92
CA TYR A 171 8.40 -5.21 -12.22
C TYR A 171 6.87 -5.22 -12.35
N ARG A 172 6.32 -6.21 -13.06
CA ARG A 172 4.86 -6.40 -13.16
C ARG A 172 4.22 -6.59 -11.79
N GLY A 173 4.86 -7.39 -10.93
CA GLY A 173 4.46 -7.62 -9.56
C GLY A 173 4.45 -6.35 -8.71
N LEU A 174 5.50 -5.54 -8.79
CA LEU A 174 5.59 -4.24 -8.11
C LEU A 174 4.47 -3.29 -8.54
N ILE A 175 4.19 -3.21 -9.84
CA ILE A 175 3.11 -2.37 -10.39
C ILE A 175 1.75 -2.84 -9.89
N ALA A 176 1.51 -4.15 -9.91
CA ALA A 176 0.27 -4.73 -9.40
C ALA A 176 0.12 -4.49 -7.89
N PHE A 177 1.19 -4.69 -7.13
CA PHE A 177 1.22 -4.45 -5.69
C PHE A 177 0.95 -2.99 -5.37
N ARG A 178 1.63 -2.05 -6.05
CA ARG A 178 1.33 -0.62 -5.94
C ARG A 178 -0.15 -0.41 -6.15
N LYS A 179 -0.70 -0.75 -7.33
CA LYS A 179 -2.12 -0.53 -7.67
C LYS A 179 -3.10 -1.07 -6.62
N ALA A 180 -2.83 -2.23 -6.03
CA ALA A 180 -3.70 -2.83 -5.01
C ALA A 180 -3.71 -2.08 -3.66
N HIS A 181 -2.67 -1.31 -3.35
CA HIS A 181 -2.50 -0.68 -2.03
C HIS A 181 -2.50 0.85 -2.15
N ALA A 182 -3.63 1.47 -1.82
CA ALA A 182 -3.82 2.92 -1.94
C ALA A 182 -2.85 3.72 -1.06
N GLY A 183 -2.39 3.15 0.07
CA GLY A 183 -1.42 3.80 0.95
C GLY A 183 -0.12 4.23 0.27
N LEU A 184 0.27 3.60 -0.83
CA LEU A 184 1.48 3.92 -1.59
C LEU A 184 1.29 5.07 -2.60
N ARG A 185 0.09 5.67 -2.69
CA ARG A 185 -0.30 6.69 -3.67
C ARG A 185 -1.04 7.85 -3.03
N GLN A 186 -0.54 8.34 -1.90
CA GLN A 186 -1.07 9.56 -1.30
C GLN A 186 -0.89 10.75 -2.24
N THR A 187 -1.91 11.59 -2.35
CA THR A 187 -1.92 12.75 -3.26
C THR A 187 -1.62 14.06 -2.56
N SER A 188 -1.54 14.06 -1.22
CA SER A 188 -1.28 15.25 -0.40
C SER A 188 -0.11 15.02 0.54
N ARG A 189 0.66 16.08 0.79
CA ARG A 189 1.72 16.11 1.81
C ARG A 189 1.22 15.67 3.17
N GLU A 190 0.05 16.14 3.60
CA GLU A 190 -0.56 15.80 4.89
C GLU A 190 -0.89 14.30 4.97
N GLY A 191 -1.48 13.76 3.90
CA GLY A 191 -1.73 12.33 3.75
C GLY A 191 -0.44 11.51 3.85
N VAL A 192 0.64 11.92 3.18
CA VAL A 192 1.96 11.26 3.29
C VAL A 192 2.48 11.30 4.73
N LEU A 193 2.53 12.48 5.36
CA LEU A 193 3.12 12.65 6.68
C LEU A 193 2.36 11.91 7.79
N SER A 194 1.05 11.74 7.62
CA SER A 194 0.18 11.00 8.54
C SER A 194 0.14 9.48 8.29
N SER A 195 0.74 8.98 7.21
CA SER A 195 0.67 7.56 6.84
C SER A 195 2.00 6.88 6.54
N VAL A 196 3.09 7.62 6.29
CA VAL A 196 4.40 7.06 5.88
C VAL A 196 5.47 7.37 6.93
N PHE A 197 5.92 6.33 7.60
CA PHE A 197 6.83 6.42 8.74
C PHE A 197 8.12 5.63 8.48
N PRO A 198 9.30 6.28 8.47
CA PRO A 198 10.58 5.59 8.55
C PRO A 198 10.63 4.72 9.81
N VAL A 199 11.25 3.56 9.69
CA VAL A 199 11.45 2.60 10.77
C VAL A 199 12.93 2.27 10.83
N GLU A 200 13.52 2.35 12.01
CA GLU A 200 14.93 2.04 12.21
C GLU A 200 15.23 0.57 11.92
N THR A 201 16.29 0.34 11.15
CA THR A 201 16.76 -1.00 10.76
C THR A 201 17.97 -1.45 11.56
N GLY A 202 18.65 -0.53 12.24
CA GLY A 202 19.97 -0.78 12.85
C GLY A 202 21.12 -0.92 11.84
N SER A 203 20.84 -0.85 10.52
CA SER A 203 21.86 -0.90 9.47
C SER A 203 21.99 0.46 8.78
N PRO A 204 23.23 0.91 8.44
CA PRO A 204 23.44 2.11 7.64
C PRO A 204 23.19 1.87 6.13
N LYS A 205 23.08 0.62 5.69
CA LYS A 205 22.83 0.23 4.29
C LYS A 205 21.43 -0.35 4.08
N ALA A 206 20.52 -0.16 5.04
CA ALA A 206 19.14 -0.56 4.89
C ALA A 206 18.18 0.50 5.42
N VAL A 207 17.05 0.65 4.74
CA VAL A 207 15.95 1.52 5.14
C VAL A 207 14.64 0.73 5.18
N CYS A 208 13.75 1.10 6.09
CA CYS A 208 12.45 0.47 6.27
C CYS A 208 11.39 1.56 6.41
N TYR A 209 10.24 1.34 5.78
CA TYR A 209 9.11 2.24 5.83
C TYR A 209 7.85 1.49 6.21
N ARG A 210 7.15 2.00 7.22
CA ARG A 210 5.79 1.61 7.55
C ARG A 210 4.83 2.54 6.84
N VAL A 211 4.00 1.99 5.97
CA VAL A 211 2.95 2.70 5.26
C VAL A 211 1.60 2.23 5.77
N GLU A 212 0.75 3.18 6.14
CA GLU A 212 -0.55 2.92 6.71
C GLU A 212 -1.64 3.36 5.74
N ASP A 213 -2.57 2.47 5.38
CA ASP A 213 -3.83 2.88 4.76
C ASP A 213 -5.03 2.40 5.58
N ARG A 214 -6.23 2.63 5.04
CA ARG A 214 -7.50 2.30 5.70
C ARG A 214 -7.62 0.82 6.02
N TYR A 215 -7.07 -0.06 5.19
CA TYR A 215 -7.29 -1.50 5.26
C TYR A 215 -6.01 -2.29 5.53
N HIS A 216 -4.84 -1.68 5.36
CA HIS A 216 -3.56 -2.36 5.48
C HIS A 216 -2.53 -1.53 6.25
N SER A 217 -1.70 -2.23 7.01
CA SER A 217 -0.35 -1.79 7.34
C SER A 217 0.62 -2.48 6.38
N ILE A 218 1.60 -1.74 5.87
CA ILE A 218 2.61 -2.24 4.95
C ILE A 218 3.98 -1.94 5.56
N LEU A 219 4.88 -2.92 5.56
CA LEU A 219 6.30 -2.73 5.87
C LEU A 219 7.09 -2.97 4.60
N ALA A 220 7.76 -1.94 4.09
CA ALA A 220 8.65 -2.01 2.94
C ALA A 220 10.11 -1.86 3.39
N ILE A 221 10.89 -2.93 3.28
CA ILE A 221 12.28 -3.00 3.75
C ILE A 221 13.20 -3.13 2.54
N PHE A 222 14.24 -2.31 2.50
CA PHE A 222 15.22 -2.25 1.42
C PHE A 222 16.61 -2.51 2.00
N ASN A 223 17.21 -3.65 1.65
CA ASN A 223 18.55 -4.01 2.06
C ASN A 223 19.52 -3.86 0.87
N ALA A 224 20.41 -2.88 0.94
CA ALA A 224 21.43 -2.68 -0.08
C ALA A 224 22.77 -3.35 0.25
N ASP A 225 22.87 -4.06 1.38
CA ASP A 225 24.09 -4.76 1.75
C ASP A 225 24.27 -6.07 0.98
N ASP A 226 25.50 -6.55 0.96
CA ASP A 226 25.86 -7.86 0.40
C ASP A 226 25.54 -9.01 1.38
N ASP A 227 25.22 -8.67 2.63
CA ASP A 227 24.77 -9.59 3.67
C ASP A 227 23.26 -9.50 3.91
N SER A 228 22.68 -10.57 4.46
CA SER A 228 21.28 -10.58 4.86
C SER A 228 21.05 -9.75 6.13
N LEU A 229 19.89 -9.10 6.23
CA LEU A 229 19.47 -8.34 7.41
C LEU A 229 18.28 -9.03 8.07
N THR A 230 18.32 -9.24 9.39
CA THR A 230 17.15 -9.71 10.16
C THR A 230 16.56 -8.56 10.98
N LEU A 231 15.26 -8.36 10.87
CA LEU A 231 14.51 -7.32 11.60
C LEU A 231 13.41 -7.94 12.45
N ASN A 232 13.16 -7.33 13.61
CA ASN A 232 11.97 -7.64 14.40
C ASN A 232 10.73 -7.04 13.73
N LEU A 233 9.66 -7.82 13.67
CA LEU A 233 8.36 -7.39 13.18
C LEU A 233 7.52 -6.83 14.34
N PRO A 234 6.66 -5.83 14.08
CA PRO A 234 5.59 -5.48 15.00
C PRO A 234 4.68 -6.69 15.27
N GLU A 235 4.00 -6.67 16.41
CA GLU A 235 3.10 -7.75 16.82
C GLU A 235 2.10 -8.16 15.73
N GLY A 236 1.75 -9.44 15.71
CA GLY A 236 0.82 -10.03 14.77
C GLY A 236 1.49 -10.82 13.64
N ILE A 237 0.66 -11.43 12.81
CA ILE A 237 1.09 -12.18 11.63
C ILE A 237 1.04 -11.23 10.44
N TRP A 238 2.13 -11.23 9.66
CA TRP A 238 2.32 -10.42 8.47
C TRP A 238 2.42 -11.33 7.25
N ASP A 239 1.70 -11.00 6.19
CA ASP A 239 1.80 -11.67 4.90
C ASP A 239 2.99 -11.09 4.13
N VAL A 240 3.97 -11.91 3.74
CA VAL A 240 5.09 -11.48 2.91
C VAL A 240 4.67 -11.54 1.44
N ASN A 241 4.58 -10.40 0.76
CA ASN A 241 4.10 -10.33 -0.63
C ASN A 241 5.25 -10.14 -1.65
N ILE A 242 6.34 -9.51 -1.23
CA ILE A 242 7.53 -9.28 -2.05
C ILE A 242 8.73 -9.79 -1.27
N HIS A 243 9.52 -10.69 -1.86
CA HIS A 243 10.72 -11.23 -1.24
C HIS A 243 11.67 -11.81 -2.29
N GLY A 244 12.96 -11.43 -2.20
CA GLY A 244 13.99 -11.90 -3.12
C GLY A 244 13.68 -11.53 -4.57
N LYS A 245 13.40 -12.55 -5.40
CA LYS A 245 13.14 -12.39 -6.84
C LYS A 245 11.65 -12.30 -7.21
N THR A 246 10.74 -12.37 -6.23
CA THR A 246 9.30 -12.43 -6.46
C THR A 246 8.62 -11.18 -5.91
N ALA A 247 7.72 -10.61 -6.70
CA ALA A 247 6.84 -9.52 -6.28
C ALA A 247 5.42 -9.78 -6.78
N GLY A 248 4.42 -9.36 -6.01
CA GLY A 248 3.01 -9.51 -6.37
C GLY A 248 2.09 -9.15 -5.21
N THR A 249 0.79 -9.31 -5.39
CA THR A 249 -0.23 -9.06 -4.36
C THR A 249 -0.51 -10.29 -3.50
N ALA A 250 -0.33 -11.49 -4.04
CA ALA A 250 -0.56 -12.72 -3.29
C ALA A 250 0.51 -12.91 -2.20
N PRO A 251 0.14 -13.30 -0.98
CA PRO A 251 1.10 -13.70 0.04
C PRO A 251 1.95 -14.89 -0.45
N LEU A 252 3.26 -14.80 -0.25
CA LEU A 252 4.22 -15.87 -0.49
C LEU A 252 4.29 -16.82 0.72
N PHE A 253 4.34 -16.23 1.92
CA PHE A 253 4.33 -16.93 3.20
C PHE A 253 4.02 -15.95 4.34
N PRO A 254 3.48 -16.44 5.48
CA PRO A 254 3.31 -15.61 6.67
C PRO A 254 4.64 -15.47 7.44
N ALA A 255 4.81 -14.35 8.15
CA ALA A 255 5.92 -14.09 9.06
C ALA A 255 5.41 -13.48 10.38
N GLN A 256 6.07 -13.83 11.49
CA GLN A 256 5.74 -13.33 12.82
C GLN A 256 7.03 -13.19 13.64
N GLY A 257 7.13 -12.12 14.44
CA GLY A 257 8.24 -11.87 15.34
C GLY A 257 9.49 -11.34 14.63
N GLN A 258 9.98 -12.02 13.59
CA GLN A 258 11.15 -11.59 12.80
C GLN A 258 10.99 -11.88 11.31
N ILE A 259 11.75 -11.15 10.49
CA ILE A 259 11.91 -11.40 9.05
C ILE A 259 13.37 -11.22 8.64
N THR A 260 13.86 -12.13 7.78
CA THR A 260 15.16 -11.99 7.12
C THR A 260 14.96 -11.38 5.73
N VAL A 261 15.74 -10.35 5.41
CA VAL A 261 15.79 -9.66 4.13
C VAL A 261 17.09 -10.05 3.43
N LEU A 262 16.96 -10.58 2.20
CA LEU A 262 18.10 -11.11 1.45
C LEU A 262 19.06 -9.97 1.01
N PRO A 263 20.32 -10.28 0.69
CA PRO A 263 21.27 -9.33 0.14
C PRO A 263 20.74 -8.60 -1.10
N CYS A 264 21.02 -7.30 -1.20
CA CYS A 264 20.68 -6.44 -2.34
C CYS A 264 19.20 -6.59 -2.78
N SER A 265 18.26 -6.66 -1.83
CA SER A 265 16.87 -6.99 -2.14
C SER A 265 15.86 -6.20 -1.29
N ALA A 266 14.62 -6.17 -1.76
CA ALA A 266 13.50 -5.65 -1.00
C ALA A 266 12.64 -6.80 -0.45
N THR A 267 12.15 -6.63 0.78
CA THR A 267 11.08 -7.44 1.36
C THR A 267 9.91 -6.53 1.71
N VAL A 268 8.71 -6.88 1.26
CA VAL A 268 7.48 -6.15 1.60
C VAL A 268 6.48 -7.09 2.24
N LEU A 269 5.97 -6.66 3.39
CA LEU A 269 4.96 -7.37 4.15
C LEU A 269 3.70 -6.52 4.28
N THR A 270 2.54 -7.17 4.31
CA THR A 270 1.26 -6.53 4.58
C THR A 270 0.56 -7.18 5.76
N ARG A 271 -0.27 -6.40 6.45
CA ARG A 271 -1.17 -6.88 7.48
C ARG A 271 -2.49 -6.16 7.34
N LYS A 272 -3.58 -6.92 7.23
CA LYS A 272 -4.93 -6.34 7.20
C LYS A 272 -5.25 -5.67 8.53
N LYS A 273 -5.71 -4.43 8.48
CA LYS A 273 -6.31 -3.75 9.62
C LYS A 273 -7.77 -4.13 9.73
N PRO A 274 -8.26 -4.46 10.92
CA PRO A 274 -9.68 -4.56 11.13
C PRO A 274 -10.32 -3.18 10.97
N VAL A 275 -11.38 -3.11 10.19
CA VAL A 275 -12.33 -2.00 10.22
C VAL A 275 -13.31 -2.26 11.34
N ASP A 276 -13.48 -1.29 12.23
CA ASP A 276 -14.47 -1.39 13.30
C ASP A 276 -15.87 -1.22 12.74
N VAL A 277 -16.72 -2.20 13.03
CA VAL A 277 -18.12 -2.25 12.64
C VAL A 277 -18.95 -2.50 13.88
N VAL A 278 -19.97 -1.69 14.09
CA VAL A 278 -20.91 -1.83 15.19
C VAL A 278 -22.28 -2.23 14.67
N ALA A 279 -23.00 -3.01 15.47
CA ALA A 279 -24.35 -3.44 15.13
C ALA A 279 -25.25 -3.47 16.36
N ALA A 280 -26.55 -3.26 16.17
CA ALA A 280 -27.54 -3.23 17.25
C ALA A 280 -28.36 -4.53 17.29
N LEU A 281 -28.35 -5.18 18.46
CA LEU A 281 -29.30 -6.22 18.83
C LEU A 281 -30.46 -5.56 19.60
N ILE A 282 -31.52 -5.25 18.87
CA ILE A 282 -32.73 -4.62 19.40
C ILE A 282 -33.80 -5.69 19.58
N TRP A 283 -34.31 -5.82 20.80
CA TRP A 283 -35.39 -6.74 21.14
C TRP A 283 -36.73 -6.02 21.27
N GLU A 284 -37.79 -6.69 20.83
CA GLU A 284 -39.18 -6.39 21.14
C GLU A 284 -39.85 -7.70 21.60
N LYS A 285 -40.00 -7.85 22.92
CA LYS A 285 -40.46 -9.10 23.56
C LYS A 285 -39.52 -10.27 23.20
N ASP A 286 -40.06 -11.30 22.55
CA ASP A 286 -39.35 -12.52 22.17
C ASP A 286 -38.74 -12.47 20.76
N ARG A 287 -38.74 -11.31 20.11
CA ARG A 287 -38.21 -11.12 18.76
C ARG A 287 -37.14 -10.04 18.73
N PHE A 288 -36.21 -10.18 17.80
CA PHE A 288 -35.19 -9.17 17.54
C PHE A 288 -35.27 -8.66 16.10
N LEU A 289 -34.83 -7.42 15.90
CA LEU A 289 -34.87 -6.75 14.61
C LEU A 289 -33.70 -7.20 13.72
N ILE A 290 -34.03 -7.53 12.47
CA ILE A 290 -33.07 -7.76 11.39
C ILE A 290 -33.45 -6.92 10.17
N CYS A 291 -32.44 -6.56 9.39
CA CYS A 291 -32.56 -5.71 8.22
C CYS A 291 -32.02 -6.41 6.97
N GLN A 292 -32.65 -6.19 5.82
CA GLN A 292 -32.18 -6.75 4.55
C GLN A 292 -31.47 -5.68 3.72
N ARG A 293 -30.25 -5.98 3.29
CA ARG A 293 -29.41 -5.10 2.48
C ARG A 293 -30.03 -4.82 1.10
N PRO A 294 -29.95 -3.59 0.57
CA PRO A 294 -30.28 -3.29 -0.82
C PRO A 294 -29.45 -4.12 -1.81
N ALA A 295 -30.00 -4.40 -2.99
CA ALA A 295 -29.33 -5.22 -4.00
C ALA A 295 -28.00 -4.63 -4.51
N HIS A 296 -27.85 -3.30 -4.48
CA HIS A 296 -26.68 -2.60 -5.01
C HIS A 296 -25.55 -2.41 -3.98
N LYS A 297 -25.80 -2.67 -2.69
CA LYS A 297 -24.74 -2.62 -1.67
C LYS A 297 -23.90 -3.90 -1.73
N ALA A 298 -22.65 -3.84 -1.26
CA ALA A 298 -21.82 -5.02 -1.10
C ALA A 298 -22.58 -6.08 -0.28
N ARG A 299 -22.57 -7.35 -0.72
CA ARG A 299 -23.34 -8.44 -0.11
C ARG A 299 -24.86 -8.18 -0.10
N GLY A 300 -25.37 -7.56 -1.16
CA GLY A 300 -26.78 -7.19 -1.29
C GLY A 300 -27.74 -8.36 -1.17
N LEU A 301 -28.96 -8.08 -0.69
CA LEU A 301 -30.05 -9.03 -0.41
C LEU A 301 -29.83 -10.00 0.77
N LEU A 302 -28.64 -10.03 1.39
CA LEU A 302 -28.43 -10.73 2.66
C LEU A 302 -29.06 -9.94 3.81
N TRP A 303 -29.39 -10.67 4.88
CA TRP A 303 -29.87 -10.12 6.15
C TRP A 303 -28.71 -9.82 7.10
N GLU A 304 -28.87 -8.79 7.92
CA GLU A 304 -27.91 -8.36 8.93
C GLU A 304 -28.62 -7.63 10.08
N PHE A 305 -27.83 -7.27 11.10
CA PHE A 305 -28.24 -6.32 12.13
C PHE A 305 -28.02 -4.89 11.62
N VAL A 306 -28.84 -3.93 12.08
CA VAL A 306 -28.63 -2.50 11.77
C VAL A 306 -27.31 -2.02 12.35
N GLY A 307 -26.58 -1.22 11.60
CA GLY A 307 -25.31 -0.65 12.04
C GLY A 307 -24.34 -0.41 10.89
N GLY A 308 -23.13 0.03 11.25
CA GLY A 308 -22.18 0.47 10.25
C GLY A 308 -20.78 0.62 10.80
N LYS A 309 -19.94 1.30 10.01
CA LYS A 309 -18.51 1.46 10.33
C LYS A 309 -18.35 2.57 11.36
N VAL A 310 -17.43 2.36 12.29
CA VAL A 310 -16.98 3.43 13.18
C VAL A 310 -16.11 4.40 12.37
N GLU A 311 -16.52 5.66 12.33
CA GLU A 311 -15.83 6.76 11.67
C GLU A 311 -14.72 7.36 12.56
N PRO A 312 -13.75 8.07 11.96
CA PRO A 312 -12.72 8.74 12.76
C PRO A 312 -13.31 9.78 13.72
N GLY A 313 -13.06 9.61 15.02
CA GLY A 313 -13.41 10.58 16.05
C GLY A 313 -14.68 10.26 16.86
N GLU A 314 -15.40 9.19 16.55
CA GLU A 314 -16.56 8.73 17.33
C GLU A 314 -16.23 7.48 18.17
N THR A 315 -16.98 7.29 19.27
CA THR A 315 -16.97 6.02 20.01
C THR A 315 -17.86 4.98 19.32
N PRO A 316 -17.68 3.67 19.57
CA PRO A 316 -18.55 2.63 19.03
C PRO A 316 -20.05 2.87 19.31
N GLU A 317 -20.39 3.41 20.48
CA GLU A 317 -21.76 3.72 20.87
C GLU A 317 -22.32 4.91 20.09
N GLN A 318 -21.50 5.95 19.87
CA GLN A 318 -21.88 7.10 19.05
C GLN A 318 -22.11 6.69 17.60
N ALA A 319 -21.22 5.87 17.05
CA ALA A 319 -21.35 5.28 15.72
C ALA A 319 -22.68 4.53 15.59
N LEU A 320 -22.99 3.66 16.55
CA LEU A 320 -24.18 2.84 16.49
C LEU A 320 -25.48 3.65 16.60
N ALA A 321 -25.49 4.67 17.47
CA ALA A 321 -26.63 5.58 17.60
C ALA A 321 -26.86 6.39 16.31
N ARG A 322 -25.77 6.88 15.67
CA ARG A 322 -25.82 7.56 14.38
C ARG A 322 -26.40 6.66 13.29
N GLU A 323 -25.84 5.45 13.13
CA GLU A 323 -26.30 4.49 12.12
C GLU A 323 -27.78 4.10 12.31
N CYS A 324 -28.23 3.87 13.55
CA CYS A 324 -29.65 3.60 13.83
C CYS A 324 -30.56 4.79 13.47
N ALA A 325 -30.10 6.03 13.67
CA ALA A 325 -30.84 7.22 13.29
C ALA A 325 -30.92 7.39 11.77
N GLU A 326 -29.80 7.19 11.07
CA GLU A 326 -29.66 7.33 9.62
C GLU A 326 -30.41 6.22 8.87
N GLU A 327 -30.27 4.96 9.29
CA GLU A 327 -30.79 3.81 8.54
C GLU A 327 -32.24 3.46 8.89
N LEU A 328 -32.68 3.78 10.13
CA LEU A 328 -33.99 3.37 10.66
C LEU A 328 -34.85 4.51 11.24
N ALA A 329 -34.38 5.75 11.29
CA ALA A 329 -35.10 6.89 11.90
C ALA A 329 -35.44 6.69 13.40
N ILE A 330 -34.59 6.00 14.16
CA ILE A 330 -34.79 5.76 15.60
C ILE A 330 -33.63 6.31 16.43
N GLN A 331 -33.92 6.66 17.67
CA GLN A 331 -32.90 6.92 18.68
C GLN A 331 -32.82 5.70 19.60
N VAL A 332 -31.61 5.22 19.85
CA VAL A 332 -31.36 4.04 20.68
C VAL A 332 -30.55 4.38 21.92
N GLU A 333 -30.87 3.72 23.02
CA GLU A 333 -29.98 3.59 24.17
C GLU A 333 -29.05 2.39 23.92
N VAL A 334 -27.76 2.68 23.75
CA VAL A 334 -26.74 1.64 23.52
C VAL A 334 -26.33 1.06 24.87
N GLY A 335 -26.58 -0.23 25.04
CA GLY A 335 -26.26 -1.02 26.22
C GLY A 335 -24.88 -1.67 26.15
N SER A 336 -24.69 -2.77 26.88
CA SER A 336 -23.41 -3.50 26.88
C SER A 336 -23.16 -4.27 25.58
N PRO A 337 -21.89 -4.50 25.19
CA PRO A 337 -21.55 -5.42 24.12
C PRO A 337 -22.09 -6.82 24.42
N PHE A 338 -22.83 -7.40 23.47
CA PHE A 338 -23.30 -8.77 23.50
C PHE A 338 -22.24 -9.72 22.92
N PHE A 339 -21.62 -9.32 21.81
CA PHE A 339 -20.71 -10.18 21.07
C PHE A 339 -19.65 -9.36 20.33
N GLN A 340 -18.43 -9.90 20.22
CA GLN A 340 -17.36 -9.29 19.43
C GLN A 340 -16.56 -10.37 18.70
N GLU A 341 -16.35 -10.21 17.40
CA GLU A 341 -15.48 -11.10 16.63
C GLU A 341 -14.73 -10.37 15.51
N TYR A 342 -13.68 -11.04 15.02
CA TYR A 342 -13.03 -10.65 13.77
C TYR A 342 -13.53 -11.52 12.63
N HIS A 343 -13.81 -10.91 11.49
CA HIS A 343 -14.17 -11.61 10.28
C HIS A 343 -13.31 -11.15 9.10
N ASP A 344 -12.72 -12.10 8.38
CA ASP A 344 -11.87 -11.85 7.22
C ASP A 344 -12.65 -12.05 5.92
N TYR A 345 -12.90 -10.95 5.21
CA TYR A 345 -13.35 -10.99 3.82
C TYR A 345 -12.14 -10.96 2.87
N PRO A 346 -12.32 -11.34 1.58
CA PRO A 346 -11.26 -11.22 0.58
C PRO A 346 -10.70 -9.80 0.48
N ASP A 347 -11.56 -8.78 0.59
CA ASP A 347 -11.27 -7.36 0.39
C ASP A 347 -10.94 -6.58 1.68
N MET A 348 -11.43 -7.01 2.84
CA MET A 348 -11.17 -6.33 4.12
C MET A 348 -11.29 -7.28 5.32
N ARG A 349 -10.68 -6.89 6.44
CA ARG A 349 -10.95 -7.50 7.75
C ARG A 349 -11.86 -6.57 8.54
N ILE A 350 -12.84 -7.10 9.24
CA ILE A 350 -13.67 -6.32 10.17
C ILE A 350 -13.52 -6.82 11.60
N ARG A 351 -13.71 -5.93 12.56
CA ARG A 351 -14.02 -6.25 13.96
C ARG A 351 -15.48 -5.85 14.18
N LEU A 352 -16.35 -6.84 14.26
CA LEU A 352 -17.78 -6.64 14.49
C LEU A 352 -18.05 -6.66 15.99
N THR A 353 -18.68 -5.61 16.52
CA THR A 353 -19.19 -5.56 17.89
C THR A 353 -20.69 -5.37 17.87
N LEU A 354 -21.43 -6.36 18.36
CA LEU A 354 -22.88 -6.29 18.52
C LEU A 354 -23.21 -5.80 19.93
N PHE A 355 -24.02 -4.75 20.04
CA PHE A 355 -24.47 -4.19 21.31
C PHE A 355 -25.93 -4.51 21.55
N HIS A 356 -26.31 -4.76 22.81
CA HIS A 356 -27.72 -4.64 23.17
C HIS A 356 -28.17 -3.20 22.99
N CYS A 357 -29.35 -2.98 22.42
CA CYS A 357 -29.92 -1.66 22.24
C CYS A 357 -31.40 -1.66 22.57
N ALA A 358 -31.87 -0.58 23.20
CA ALA A 358 -33.29 -0.31 23.42
C ALA A 358 -33.71 0.92 22.59
N ILE A 359 -34.90 0.88 22.00
CA ILE A 359 -35.43 2.05 21.27
C ILE A 359 -35.87 3.08 22.32
N ALA A 360 -35.14 4.18 22.40
CA ALA A 360 -35.49 5.30 23.28
C ALA A 360 -36.63 6.13 22.69
N SER A 361 -36.63 6.32 21.37
CA SER A 361 -37.73 6.98 20.64
C SER A 361 -37.73 6.64 19.15
N GLY A 362 -38.90 6.81 18.52
CA GLY A 362 -39.13 6.52 17.11
C GLY A 362 -39.69 5.11 16.86
N VAL A 363 -40.00 4.84 15.60
CA VAL A 363 -40.43 3.52 15.11
C VAL A 363 -39.56 3.19 13.90
N PRO A 364 -38.94 2.01 13.81
CA PRO A 364 -38.04 1.67 12.71
C PRO A 364 -38.67 1.88 11.33
N GLN A 365 -37.98 2.61 10.46
CA GLN A 365 -38.36 2.90 9.08
C GLN A 365 -37.38 2.30 8.07
N LEU A 366 -37.84 2.07 6.85
CA LEU A 366 -37.03 1.57 5.74
C LEU A 366 -36.34 2.73 5.00
N LEU A 367 -35.31 3.34 5.59
CA LEU A 367 -34.58 4.43 4.93
C LEU A 367 -33.49 3.90 4.00
N GLU A 368 -32.58 3.07 4.52
CA GLU A 368 -31.48 2.49 3.73
C GLU A 368 -31.65 1.00 3.43
N HIS A 369 -32.64 0.35 4.04
CA HIS A 369 -32.86 -1.08 3.94
C HIS A 369 -33.98 -1.45 2.97
N LYS A 370 -33.88 -2.66 2.40
CA LYS A 370 -34.92 -3.20 1.51
C LYS A 370 -36.11 -3.76 2.29
N ALA A 371 -35.85 -4.37 3.45
CA ALA A 371 -36.86 -4.98 4.30
C ALA A 371 -36.42 -5.00 5.77
N LEU A 372 -37.40 -4.97 6.68
CA LEU A 372 -37.22 -5.17 8.13
C LEU A 372 -38.05 -6.36 8.58
N ARG A 373 -37.53 -7.16 9.50
CA ARG A 373 -38.27 -8.25 10.15
C ARG A 373 -37.92 -8.31 11.63
N TRP A 374 -38.96 -8.51 12.43
CA TRP A 374 -38.83 -8.95 13.82
C TRP A 374 -38.93 -10.47 13.82
N ILE A 375 -37.87 -11.15 14.22
CA ILE A 375 -37.80 -12.62 14.16
C ILE A 375 -37.46 -13.21 15.51
N ARG A 376 -37.91 -14.43 15.76
CA ARG A 376 -37.46 -15.24 16.90
C ARG A 376 -36.15 -15.97 16.58
N PRO A 377 -35.37 -16.39 17.58
CA PRO A 377 -34.19 -17.21 17.37
C PRO A 377 -34.44 -18.47 16.53
N GLU A 378 -35.61 -19.09 16.64
CA GLU A 378 -35.94 -20.32 15.89
C GLU A 378 -36.20 -20.05 14.40
N GLU A 379 -36.47 -18.80 14.02
CA GLU A 379 -36.73 -18.39 12.65
C GLU A 379 -35.46 -18.03 11.86
N ILE A 380 -34.30 -17.93 12.52
CA ILE A 380 -33.01 -17.60 11.89
C ILE A 380 -32.71 -18.43 10.63
N PRO A 381 -32.94 -19.76 10.59
CA PRO A 381 -32.67 -20.58 9.41
C PRO A 381 -33.48 -20.19 8.15
N ASN A 382 -34.54 -19.41 8.29
CA ASN A 382 -35.38 -18.95 7.18
C ASN A 382 -34.76 -17.76 6.42
N PHE A 383 -33.65 -17.21 6.89
CA PHE A 383 -33.02 -16.01 6.35
C PHE A 383 -31.55 -16.25 6.01
N ALA A 384 -31.12 -15.76 4.84
CA ALA A 384 -29.72 -15.81 4.43
C ALA A 384 -28.98 -14.58 4.99
N PHE A 385 -28.18 -14.79 6.02
CA PHE A 385 -27.43 -13.72 6.69
C PHE A 385 -26.05 -13.45 6.07
N CYS A 386 -25.51 -12.27 6.36
CA CYS A 386 -24.12 -11.94 6.09
C CYS A 386 -23.17 -12.94 6.77
N PRO A 387 -22.06 -13.36 6.12
CA PRO A 387 -21.12 -14.32 6.70
C PRO A 387 -20.53 -13.91 8.06
N ALA A 388 -20.41 -12.61 8.31
CA ALA A 388 -19.93 -12.08 9.59
C ALA A 388 -20.92 -12.27 10.76
N ASP A 389 -22.20 -12.54 10.49
CA ASP A 389 -23.22 -12.69 11.54
C ASP A 389 -23.44 -14.16 11.96
N VAL A 390 -22.81 -15.12 11.29
CA VAL A 390 -23.07 -16.55 11.51
C VAL A 390 -22.80 -16.97 12.97
N ASN A 391 -21.68 -16.53 13.56
CA ASN A 391 -21.35 -16.87 14.95
C ASN A 391 -22.20 -16.08 15.95
N VAL A 392 -22.51 -14.81 15.63
CA VAL A 392 -23.46 -13.99 16.39
C VAL A 392 -24.82 -14.71 16.52
N LEU A 393 -25.36 -15.19 15.40
CA LEU A 393 -26.65 -15.86 15.35
C LEU A 393 -26.64 -17.19 16.12
N ALA A 394 -25.55 -17.97 16.00
CA ALA A 394 -25.36 -19.18 16.79
C ALA A 394 -25.36 -18.87 18.30
N ARG A 395 -24.73 -17.76 18.71
CA ARG A 395 -24.73 -17.30 20.10
C ARG A 395 -26.13 -16.88 20.57
N ILE A 396 -26.89 -16.16 19.74
CA ILE A 396 -28.29 -15.79 20.03
C ILE A 396 -29.14 -17.04 20.23
N CYS A 397 -29.04 -18.05 19.36
CA CYS A 397 -29.76 -19.32 19.52
C CYS A 397 -29.38 -20.03 20.83
N GLN A 398 -28.09 -20.06 21.16
CA GLN A 398 -27.59 -20.71 22.38
C GLN A 398 -28.13 -20.03 23.65
N GLU A 399 -28.17 -18.69 23.66
CA GLU A 399 -28.52 -17.92 24.86
C GLU A 399 -30.04 -17.74 25.02
N TYR A 400 -30.76 -17.57 23.90
CA TYR A 400 -32.17 -17.14 23.91
C TYR A 400 -33.15 -18.14 23.28
N GLY A 401 -32.70 -19.18 22.58
CA GLY A 401 -33.57 -20.14 21.89
C GLY A 401 -34.46 -21.00 22.82
N SER A 402 -34.31 -20.88 24.14
CA SER A 402 -35.20 -21.52 25.14
C SER A 402 -35.78 -20.54 26.15
N ARG A 403 -35.26 -19.30 26.19
CA ARG A 403 -35.58 -18.24 27.17
C ARG A 403 -35.28 -16.88 26.52
N PRO A 404 -36.16 -16.36 25.64
CA PRO A 404 -35.97 -15.03 25.10
C PRO A 404 -35.90 -14.00 26.24
N PRO A 405 -35.15 -12.89 26.07
CA PRO A 405 -35.02 -11.88 27.10
C PRO A 405 -36.41 -11.28 27.36
N LEU A 406 -36.96 -11.56 28.54
CA LEU A 406 -38.14 -10.87 29.05
C LEU A 406 -37.68 -9.48 29.50
N MET A 407 -37.67 -8.51 28.59
CA MET A 407 -37.65 -7.09 28.94
C MET A 407 -39.04 -6.50 28.73
#